data_AF-A0A060C3A6-F1
#
_entry.id   AF-A0A060C3A6-F1
#
_cell.length_a   1.000
_cell.length_b   1.000
_cell.length_c   1.000
_cell.angle_alpha   90.00
_cell.angle_beta   90.00
_cell.angle_gamma   90.00
#
_symmetry.space_group_name_H-M   'P 1'
#
loop_
_entity.id
_entity.type
_entity.pdbx_description
1 polymer ?
#
loop_
_entity_poly.entity_id
_entity_poly.type
_entity_poly.pdbx_seq_one_letter_code
_entity_poly.pdbx_strand_id
1 'polypeptide(L)' 'MAYVDVSSGRILSRRTLVCAGLTGTNPEGPHLFRRRGMYYLMWAEGGTEAGHMENLARSVSPFGPYEMCPGNPFV' A
#
# COMPACT_ATOMS: atom_id res chain seq x y z
N MET A 1 1.36 8.10 0.60
CA MET A 1 2.70 8.17 1.19
C MET A 1 3.08 9.61 1.51
N ALA A 2 3.68 9.84 2.67
CA ALA A 2 4.35 11.10 3.03
C ALA A 2 5.42 10.81 4.09
N TYR A 3 6.42 11.67 4.21
CA TYR A 3 7.33 11.64 5.34
C TYR A 3 6.69 12.31 6.55
N VAL A 4 6.94 11.77 7.74
CA VAL A 4 6.45 12.30 9.00
C VAL A 4 7.60 12.37 10.00
N ASP A 5 7.65 13.45 10.76
CA ASP A 5 8.44 13.51 11.99
C ASP A 5 7.63 12.84 13.10
N VAL A 6 8.09 11.69 13.56
CA VAL A 6 7.43 10.90 14.60
C VAL A 6 7.42 11.57 15.97
N SER A 7 8.34 12.52 16.24
CA SER A 7 8.39 13.21 17.53
C SER A 7 7.32 14.30 17.66
N SER A 8 7.03 15.00 16.56
CA SER A 8 6.08 16.11 16.52
C SER A 8 4.76 15.79 15.83
N GLY A 9 4.67 14.67 15.11
CA GLY A 9 3.53 14.31 14.26
C GLY A 9 3.43 15.16 12.98
N ARG A 10 4.41 16.04 12.70
CA ARG A 10 4.38 16.91 11.52
C ARG A 10 4.65 16.13 10.25
N ILE A 11 3.83 16.38 9.23
CA ILE A 11 4.04 15.84 7.88
C ILE A 11 5.08 16.72 7.18
N LEU A 12 6.17 16.11 6.73
CA LEU A 12 7.35 16.78 6.19
C LEU A 12 7.35 16.87 4.66
N SER A 13 6.38 16.24 3.99
CA SER A 13 6.30 16.20 2.53
C SER A 13 4.86 16.34 2.03
N ARG A 14 4.70 16.57 0.73
CA ARG A 14 3.40 16.42 0.08
C ARG A 14 2.92 14.96 0.26
N ARG A 15 1.62 14.79 0.51
CA ARG A 15 0.96 13.48 0.44
C ARG A 15 0.80 13.06 -1.01
N THR A 16 1.37 11.91 -1.35
CA THR A 16 1.33 11.31 -2.69
C THR A 16 0.48 10.05 -2.67
N LEU A 17 -0.46 9.92 -3.59
CA LEU A 17 -1.15 8.66 -3.86
C LEU A 17 -0.18 7.70 -4.55
N VAL A 18 0.07 6.53 -3.97
CA VAL A 18 1.06 5.56 -4.48
C VAL A 18 0.42 4.30 -5.06
N CYS A 19 -0.81 3.99 -4.68
CA CYS A 19 -1.62 2.89 -5.19
C CYS A 19 -3.10 3.29 -5.00
N ALA A 20 -3.93 3.06 -6.01
CA ALA A 20 -5.37 3.33 -5.96
C ALA A 20 -6.21 2.07 -5.66
N GLY A 21 -5.57 0.92 -5.49
CA GLY A 21 -6.22 -0.39 -5.45
C GLY A 21 -6.38 -1.02 -6.85
N LEU A 22 -6.87 -2.26 -6.86
CA LEU A 22 -7.15 -3.07 -8.06
C LEU A 22 -8.62 -2.97 -8.46
N THR A 23 -9.54 -3.09 -7.50
CA THR A 23 -10.99 -3.07 -7.73
C THR A 23 -11.60 -1.71 -7.43
N GLY A 24 -10.94 -0.93 -6.57
CA GLY A 24 -11.44 0.38 -6.11
C GLY A 24 -12.55 0.26 -5.07
N THR A 25 -12.89 -0.94 -4.60
CA THR A 25 -13.87 -1.17 -3.54
C THR A 25 -13.17 -1.12 -2.19
N ASN A 26 -13.32 -0.02 -1.46
CA ASN A 26 -12.76 0.21 -0.12
C ASN A 26 -11.27 -0.17 0.04
N PRO A 27 -10.34 0.38 -0.77
CA PRO A 27 -8.91 0.16 -0.57
C PRO A 27 -8.46 0.77 0.77
N GLU A 28 -8.06 -0.09 1.71
CA GLU A 28 -7.76 0.30 3.09
C GLU A 28 -6.66 -0.55 3.72
N GLY A 29 -6.37 -0.33 5.01
CA GLY A 29 -5.35 -1.09 5.75
C GLY A 29 -3.93 -1.12 5.15
N PRO A 30 -3.39 -0.02 4.56
CA PRO A 30 -2.11 -0.09 3.88
C PRO A 30 -0.93 -0.29 4.84
N HIS A 31 -0.12 -1.32 4.58
CA HIS A 31 1.13 -1.60 5.27
C HIS A 31 2.29 -1.64 4.27
N LEU A 32 3.43 -1.04 4.65
CA LEU A 32 4.65 -1.04 3.85
C LEU A 32 5.76 -1.83 4.52
N PHE A 33 6.33 -2.78 3.79
CA PHE A 33 7.46 -3.59 4.25
C PHE A 33 8.65 -3.42 3.30
N ARG A 34 9.88 -3.51 3.82
CA ARG A 34 11.10 -3.55 3.01
C ARG A 34 11.78 -4.91 3.17
N ARG A 35 12.00 -5.61 2.06
CA ARG A 35 12.68 -6.92 2.06
C ARG A 35 13.51 -7.08 0.80
N ARG A 36 14.79 -7.48 0.96
CA ARG A 36 15.72 -7.78 -0.15
C ARG A 36 15.78 -6.66 -1.21
N GLY A 37 15.90 -5.41 -0.77
CA GLY A 37 16.01 -4.25 -1.65
C GLY A 37 14.68 -3.75 -2.25
N MET A 38 13.58 -4.45 -2.04
CA MET A 38 12.24 -4.06 -2.53
C MET A 38 11.36 -3.56 -1.40
N TYR A 39 10.46 -2.64 -1.74
CA TYR A 39 9.31 -2.25 -0.95
C TYR A 39 8.10 -3.06 -1.38
N TYR A 40 7.35 -3.59 -0.43
CA TYR A 40 6.10 -4.30 -0.61
C TYR A 40 4.99 -3.48 0.03
N LEU A 41 4.00 -3.09 -0.76
CA LEU A 41 2.77 -2.48 -0.29
C LEU A 41 1.72 -3.57 -0.21
N MET A 42 1.15 -3.72 0.97
CA MET A 42 0.07 -4.64 1.31
C MET A 42 -1.15 -3.81 1.68
N TRP A 43 -2.34 -4.14 1.19
CA TRP A 43 -3.58 -3.44 1.52
C TRP A 43 -4.81 -4.33 1.29
N ALA A 44 -5.88 -4.04 2.05
CA ALA A 44 -7.15 -4.72 1.94
C ALA A 44 -8.08 -4.02 0.93
N GLU A 45 -8.94 -4.79 0.27
CA GLU A 45 -10.07 -4.31 -0.53
C GLU A 45 -11.31 -5.17 -0.28
N GLY A 46 -12.46 -4.70 -0.77
CA GLY A 46 -13.74 -5.42 -0.74
C GLY A 46 -14.60 -5.16 0.50
N GLY A 47 -14.10 -4.40 1.48
CA GLY A 47 -14.75 -4.20 2.77
C GLY A 47 -14.56 -5.39 3.71
N THR A 48 -14.93 -5.23 4.98
CA THR A 48 -14.68 -6.26 6.02
C THR A 48 -15.73 -7.38 6.07
N GLU A 49 -16.58 -7.46 5.04
CA GLU A 49 -17.60 -8.48 4.89
C GLU A 49 -17.13 -9.66 4.02
N ALA A 50 -18.05 -10.32 3.31
CA ALA A 50 -17.76 -11.53 2.54
C ALA A 50 -16.83 -11.32 1.32
N GLY A 51 -16.62 -10.06 0.91
CA GLY A 51 -15.74 -9.69 -0.20
C GLY A 51 -14.31 -9.32 0.22
N HIS A 52 -13.98 -9.41 1.51
CA HIS A 52 -12.67 -9.01 2.04
C HIS A 52 -11.56 -9.80 1.37
N MET A 53 -10.57 -9.08 0.84
CA MET A 53 -9.37 -9.66 0.25
C MET A 53 -8.13 -8.82 0.56
N GLU A 54 -6.98 -9.48 0.62
CA GLU A 54 -5.67 -8.84 0.83
C GLU A 54 -4.86 -8.81 -0.47
N ASN A 55 -4.26 -7.67 -0.79
CA ASN A 55 -3.52 -7.47 -2.04
C ASN A 55 -2.08 -7.05 -1.79
N LEU A 56 -1.19 -7.41 -2.72
CA LEU A 56 0.22 -7.07 -2.67
C LEU A 56 0.71 -6.40 -3.96
N ALA A 57 1.63 -5.47 -3.81
CA ALA A 57 2.40 -4.89 -4.91
C ALA A 57 3.82 -4.57 -4.45
N ARG A 58 4.77 -4.44 -5.37
CA ARG A 58 6.17 -4.15 -5.03
C ARG A 58 6.78 -3.03 -5.86
N SER A 59 7.78 -2.36 -5.31
CA SER A 59 8.56 -1.35 -6.01
C SER A 59 9.99 -1.28 -5.46
N VAL A 60 10.92 -0.76 -6.25
CA VAL A 60 12.27 -0.39 -5.77
C VAL A 60 12.25 0.92 -4.96
N SER A 61 11.14 1.66 -5.00
CA SER A 61 10.95 2.95 -4.33
C SER A 61 9.71 2.91 -3.42
N PRO A 62 9.73 3.51 -2.22
CA PRO A 62 8.55 3.57 -1.36
C PRO A 62 7.42 4.43 -1.97
N PHE A 63 7.74 5.28 -2.95
CA PHE A 63 6.77 6.11 -3.68
C PHE A 63 6.27 5.49 -4.98
N GLY A 64 6.70 4.26 -5.30
CA GLY A 64 6.32 3.59 -6.54
C GLY A 64 7.17 4.01 -7.76
N PRO A 65 6.73 3.69 -8.99
CA PRO A 65 5.48 2.97 -9.28
C PRO A 65 5.51 1.55 -8.71
N TYR A 66 4.34 1.05 -8.28
CA TYR A 66 4.19 -0.30 -7.75
C TYR A 66 3.76 -1.27 -8.86
N GLU A 67 4.49 -2.37 -9.00
CA GLU A 67 4.13 -3.52 -9.82
C GLU A 67 3.19 -4.42 -9.00
N MET A 68 1.99 -4.67 -9.52
CA MET A 68 0.98 -5.51 -8.85
C MET A 68 1.44 -6.97 -8.80
N CYS A 69 1.15 -7.67 -7.69
CA CYS A 69 1.37 -9.11 -7.61
C CYS A 69 0.43 -9.82 -8.61
N PRO A 70 0.94 -10.65 -9.53
CA PRO A 70 0.10 -11.41 -10.46
C PRO A 70 -0.85 -12.40 -9.76
N GLY A 71 -0.54 -12.78 -8.51
CA GLY A 71 -1.34 -13.66 -7.69
C GLY A 71 -2.32 -12.94 -6.77
N ASN A 72 -2.70 -11.69 -7.06
CA ASN A 72 -3.76 -11.03 -6.31
C ASN A 72 -5.15 -11.56 -6.72
N PRO A 73 -6.14 -11.60 -5.79
CA PRO A 73 -5.97 -11.34 -4.35
C PRO A 73 -5.09 -12.42 -3.70
N PHE A 74 -4.25 -12.00 -2.75
CA PHE A 74 -3.28 -12.85 -2.09
C PHE A 74 -3.92 -13.73 -1.00
N VAL A 75 -4.96 -13.21 -0.34
CA VAL A 75 -5.85 -13.93 0.60
C VAL A 75 -7.28 -13.55 0.27
#